data_AF-A0A2G1VWN2-F1
#
_entry.id   AF-A0A2G1VWN2-F1
#
_cell.length_a   1.000
_cell.length_b   1.000
_cell.length_c   1.000
_cell.angle_alpha   90.00
_cell.angle_beta   90.00
_cell.angle_gamma   90.00
#
_symmetry.space_group_name_H-M   'P 1'
#
loop_
_entity.id
_entity.type
_entity.pdbx_description
1 polymer ?
#
loop_
_entity_poly.entity_id
_entity_poly.type
_entity_poly.pdbx_seq_one_letter_code
_entity_poly.pdbx_strand_id
1 'polypeptide(L)' 'MDLDVRKYKFIKELLRVESDDVMDKLERILGQERDYAEELSPENKAELDRRLKAYENNPQDFLNWEEVKKDW' A
#
# COMPACT_ATOMS: atom_id res chain seq x y z
N MET A 1 -15.27 -19.61 16.50
CA MET A 1 -13.98 -20.32 16.24
C MET A 1 -12.88 -19.29 16.41
N ASP A 2 -11.90 -19.61 17.25
CA ASP A 2 -10.78 -18.73 17.57
C ASP A 2 -10.02 -18.29 16.29
N LEU A 3 -9.65 -17.02 16.21
CA LEU A 3 -9.02 -16.43 15.02
C LEU A 3 -7.63 -17.02 14.77
N ASP A 4 -6.88 -17.33 15.83
CA ASP A 4 -5.54 -17.90 15.72
C ASP A 4 -5.60 -19.34 15.23
N VAL A 5 -6.62 -20.09 15.66
CA VAL A 5 -6.90 -21.43 15.13
C VAL A 5 -7.22 -21.37 13.63
N ARG A 6 -7.97 -20.36 13.17
CA ARG A 6 -8.27 -20.17 11.74
C ARG A 6 -7.01 -19.81 10.94
N LYS A 7 -6.19 -18.88 11.44
CA LYS A 7 -4.91 -18.49 10.82
C LYS A 7 -3.97 -19.69 10.66
N TYR A 8 -3.83 -20.49 11.72
CA TYR A 8 -2.97 -21.67 11.70
C TYR A 8 -3.41 -22.70 10.65
N LYS A 9 -4.72 -22.96 10.55
CA LYS A 9 -5.27 -23.85 9.50
C LYS A 9 -5.00 -23.30 8.11
N PHE A 10 -5.20 -22.01 7.90
CA PHE A 10 -4.97 -21.37 6.60
C PHE A 10 -3.50 -21.47 6.16
N ILE A 11 -2.55 -21.19 7.05
CA ILE A 11 -1.11 -21.31 6.75
C ILE A 11 -0.75 -22.75 6.35
N LYS A 12 -1.32 -23.76 7.02
CA LYS A 12 -1.08 -25.17 6.65
C LYS A 12 -1.56 -25.51 5.25
N GLU A 13 -2.72 -24.99 4.85
CA GLU A 13 -3.23 -25.21 3.49
C GLU A 13 -2.40 -24.43 2.46
N LEU A 14 -1.96 -23.22 2.79
CA LEU A 14 -1.09 -22.42 1.92
C LEU A 14 0.23 -23.14 1.57
N LEU A 15 0.85 -23.79 2.56
CA LEU A 15 2.09 -24.56 2.36
C LEU A 15 1.95 -25.78 1.45
N ARG A 16 0.71 -26.19 1.12
CA ARG A 16 0.44 -27.33 0.24
C ARG A 16 0.05 -26.91 -1.17
N VAL A 17 -0.02 -25.61 -1.45
CA VAL A 17 -0.33 -25.10 -2.78
C VAL A 17 0.90 -25.32 -3.66
N GLU A 18 0.74 -26.11 -4.72
CA GLU A 18 1.80 -26.40 -5.69
C GLU A 18 1.63 -25.61 -7.00
N SER A 19 0.48 -24.97 -7.20
CA SER A 19 0.19 -24.20 -8.41
C SER A 19 0.58 -22.73 -8.22
N ASP A 20 1.52 -22.26 -9.04
CA ASP A 20 1.96 -20.86 -9.05
C ASP A 20 0.80 -19.88 -9.30
N ASP A 21 -0.10 -20.19 -10.24
CA ASP A 21 -1.29 -19.34 -10.52
C ASP A 21 -2.22 -19.22 -9.30
N VAL A 22 -2.29 -20.25 -8.46
CA VAL A 22 -3.07 -20.20 -7.21
C VAL A 22 -2.35 -19.35 -6.16
N MET A 23 -1.01 -19.48 -6.05
CA MET A 23 -0.22 -18.64 -5.15
C MET A 23 -0.30 -17.16 -5.53
N ASP A 24 -0.14 -16.81 -6.81
CA ASP A 24 -0.22 -15.44 -7.31
C ASP A 24 -1.54 -14.76 -6.93
N LYS A 25 -2.65 -15.50 -7.06
CA LYS A 25 -3.99 -14.99 -6.69
C LYS A 25 -4.11 -14.76 -5.20
N LEU A 26 -3.58 -15.66 -4.38
CA LEU A 26 -3.61 -15.53 -2.92
C LEU A 26 -2.75 -14.35 -2.45
N GLU A 27 -1.56 -14.18 -3.01
CA GLU A 27 -0.69 -13.04 -2.73
C GLU A 27 -1.36 -11.72 -3.07
N ARG A 28 -2.03 -11.63 -4.22
CA ARG A 28 -2.77 -10.42 -4.61
C ARG A 28 -3.88 -10.09 -3.62
N ILE A 29 -4.67 -11.07 -3.19
CA ILE A 29 -5.78 -10.85 -2.24
C ILE A 29 -5.23 -10.38 -0.89
N LEU A 30 -4.16 -11.03 -0.39
CA LEU A 30 -3.53 -10.65 0.88
C LEU A 30 -2.85 -9.27 0.78
N GLY A 31 -2.26 -8.94 -0.37
CA GLY A 31 -1.66 -7.64 -0.65
C GLY A 31 -2.70 -6.52 -0.69
N GLN A 32 -3.86 -6.74 -1.31
CA GLN A 32 -4.93 -5.75 -1.37
C GLN A 32 -5.44 -5.32 0.02
N GLU A 33 -5.56 -6.25 0.96
CA GLU A 33 -5.93 -5.93 2.35
C GLU A 33 -4.83 -5.12 3.05
N ARG A 34 -3.55 -5.35 2.72
CA ARG A 34 -2.43 -4.56 3.24
C ARG A 34 -2.40 -3.16 2.65
N ASP A 35 -2.61 -3.02 1.34
CA ASP A 35 -2.67 -1.74 0.65
C ASP A 35 -3.86 -0.89 1.13
N TYR A 36 -5.00 -1.53 1.45
CA TYR A 36 -6.13 -0.86 2.11
C TYR A 36 -5.80 -0.37 3.52
N ALA A 37 -4.94 -1.09 4.25
CA ALA A 37 -4.46 -0.67 5.57
C ALA A 37 -3.34 0.38 5.50
N GLU A 38 -2.63 0.45 4.37
CA GLU A 38 -1.59 1.44 4.05
C GLU A 38 -2.14 2.63 3.24
N GLU A 39 -3.47 2.84 3.22
CA GLU A 39 -4.05 4.05 2.64
C GLU A 39 -3.44 5.30 3.30
N LEU A 40 -3.01 6.25 2.47
CA LEU A 40 -2.56 7.56 2.93
C LEU A 40 -3.63 8.15 3.86
N SER A 41 -3.21 8.74 4.98
CA SER A 41 -4.13 9.51 5.81
C SER A 41 -4.86 10.56 4.97
N PRO A 42 -6.09 10.96 5.33
CA PRO A 42 -6.83 11.96 4.55
C PRO A 42 -6.03 13.24 4.29
N GLU A 43 -5.21 13.66 5.25
CA GLU A 43 -4.34 14.82 5.17
C GLU A 43 -3.21 14.62 4.15
N ASN A 44 -2.54 13.46 4.21
CA ASN A 44 -1.47 13.12 3.27
C ASN A 44 -2.01 12.97 1.83
N LYS A 45 -3.21 12.40 1.69
CA LYS A 45 -3.89 12.29 0.40
C LYS A 45 -4.26 13.66 -0.16
N ALA A 46 -4.80 14.55 0.66
CA ALA A 46 -5.15 15.91 0.26
C ALA A 46 -3.92 16.72 -0.19
N GLU A 47 -2.80 16.61 0.52
CA GLU A 47 -1.55 17.27 0.13
C GLU A 47 -1.00 16.68 -1.17
N LEU A 48 -1.03 15.35 -1.34
CA LEU A 48 -0.61 14.71 -2.59
C LEU A 48 -1.47 15.18 -3.78
N ASP A 49 -2.79 15.20 -3.63
CA ASP A 49 -3.71 15.68 -4.66
C ASP A 49 -3.47 17.17 -5.01
N ARG A 50 -3.18 18.01 -4.00
CA ARG A 50 -2.81 19.42 -4.20
C ARG A 50 -1.55 19.54 -5.04
N ARG A 51 -0.51 18.74 -4.73
CA ARG A 51 0.78 18.77 -5.45
C ARG A 51 0.67 18.22 -6.86
N LEU A 52 -0.10 17.15 -7.08
CA LEU A 52 -0.36 16.61 -8.42
C LEU A 52 -1.05 17.66 -9.31
N LYS A 53 -2.06 18.37 -8.78
CA LYS A 53 -2.72 19.47 -9.51
C LYS A 53 -1.78 20.64 -9.79
N ALA A 54 -0.92 21.01 -8.85
CA ALA A 54 0.08 22.05 -9.08
C ALA A 54 1.05 21.66 -10.20
N TYR A 55 1.51 20.40 -10.18
CA TYR A 55 2.41 19.84 -11.18
C TYR A 55 1.78 19.75 -12.58
N GLU A 56 0.51 19.34 -12.70
CA GLU A 56 -0.21 19.34 -13.99
C GLU A 56 -0.24 20.73 -14.65
N ASN A 57 -0.38 21.78 -13.83
CA ASN A 57 -0.40 23.16 -14.31
C ASN A 57 1.01 23.75 -14.51
N ASN A 58 2.02 23.22 -13.82
CA ASN A 58 3.42 23.64 -13.94
C ASN A 58 4.38 22.46 -13.69
N PRO A 59 4.78 21.73 -14.74
CA PRO A 59 5.63 20.54 -14.61
C PRO A 59 7.07 20.82 -14.15
N GLN A 60 7.46 22.09 -14.00
CA GLN A 60 8.75 22.50 -13.45
C GLN A 60 8.65 22.90 -11.96
N ASP A 61 7.45 22.84 -11.38
CA ASP A 61 7.18 23.14 -9.97
C ASP A 61 7.59 21.97 -9.07
N PHE A 62 8.89 21.71 -9.03
CA PHE A 62 9.47 20.73 -8.14
C PHE A 62 9.92 21.40 -6.84
N LEU A 63 9.43 20.87 -5.72
CA LEU A 63 9.92 21.23 -4.40
C LEU A 63 11.25 20.51 -4.16
N ASN A 64 12.30 21.29 -3.96
CA ASN A 64 13.61 20.79 -3.61
C ASN A 64 13.59 20.21 -2.20
N TRP A 65 13.85 18.91 -2.10
CA TRP A 65 13.86 18.20 -0.81
C TRP A 65 14.87 18.79 0.19
N GLU A 66 16.00 19.31 -0.29
CA GLU A 66 17.02 19.95 0.55
C GLU A 66 16.57 21.30 1.13
N GLU A 67 15.55 21.93 0.55
CA GLU A 67 14.96 23.17 1.08
C GLU A 67 13.89 22.85 2.12
N VAL A 68 13.02 21.87 1.86
CA VAL A 68 11.97 21.43 2.79
C VAL A 68 12.56 20.92 4.10
N LYS A 69 13.66 20.17 4.05
CA LYS A 69 14.30 19.60 5.24
C LYS A 69 14.84 20.65 6.23
N LYS A 70 15.08 21.89 5.79
CA LYS A 70 15.63 22.95 6.66
C LYS A 70 14.61 23.49 7.66
N ASP A 71 13.33 23.37 7.34
CA ASP A 71 12.21 23.90 8.14
C ASP A 71 11.46 22.79 8.92
N TRP A 72 12.02 21.58 8.97
CA TRP A 72 11.52 20.41 9.71
C TRP A 72 12.32 20.18 10.99
#